data_AF-T0IZ70-F1
#
_entry.id   AF-T0IZ70-F1
#
_cell.length_a   1.000
_cell.length_b   1.000
_cell.length_c   1.000
_cell.angle_alpha   90.00
_cell.angle_beta   90.00
_cell.angle_gamma   90.00
#
_symmetry.space_group_name_H-M   'P 1'
#
loop_
_entity.id
_entity.type
_entity.pdbx_description
1 polymer ?
#
loop_
_entity_poly.entity_id
_entity_poly.type
_entity_poly.pdbx_seq_one_letter_code
_entity_poly.pdbx_strand_id
1 'polypeptide(L)' 'MPALVAARYNPDLKAKYQSLIESGKPAKVAVVTLMRKLIVMANALIKADRLWVDKRA' A
#
# COMPACT_ATOMS: atom_id res chain seq x y z
N MET A 1 -9.17 -8.25 -4.53
CA MET A 1 -8.18 -8.02 -3.45
C MET A 1 -7.48 -6.66 -3.63
N PRO A 2 -7.68 -5.68 -2.74
CA PRO A 2 -7.18 -4.31 -2.90
C PRO A 2 -5.66 -4.19 -2.96
N ALA A 3 -4.92 -5.01 -2.22
CA ALA A 3 -3.46 -4.98 -2.19
C ALA A 3 -2.82 -5.34 -3.55
N LEU A 4 -3.44 -6.26 -4.31
CA LEU A 4 -2.97 -6.60 -5.66
C LEU A 4 -3.20 -5.47 -6.66
N VAL A 5 -4.34 -4.77 -6.53
CA VAL A 5 -4.65 -3.59 -7.35
C VAL A 5 -3.66 -2.47 -7.03
N ALA A 6 -3.44 -2.20 -5.74
CA ALA A 6 -2.43 -1.24 -5.27
C ALA A 6 -1.02 -1.55 -5.80
N ALA A 7 -0.60 -2.82 -5.77
CA ALA A 7 0.72 -3.21 -6.29
C ALA A 7 0.87 -3.00 -7.81
N ARG A 8 -0.23 -2.98 -8.58
CA ARG A 8 -0.21 -2.85 -10.04
C ARG A 8 -0.38 -1.40 -10.51
N TYR A 9 -1.35 -0.69 -9.94
CA TYR A 9 -1.79 0.61 -10.44
C TYR A 9 -1.29 1.79 -9.60
N ASN A 10 -0.88 1.55 -8.36
CA ASN A 10 -0.33 2.62 -7.53
C ASN A 10 1.21 2.56 -7.57
N PRO A 11 1.89 3.47 -8.30
CA PRO A 11 3.35 3.47 -8.44
C PRO A 11 4.11 3.49 -7.11
N ASP A 12 3.63 4.18 -6.08
CA ASP A 12 4.31 4.23 -4.78
C ASP A 12 4.24 2.87 -4.06
N LEU A 13 3.10 2.19 -4.15
CA LEU A 13 2.91 0.87 -3.57
C LEU A 13 3.56 -0.24 -4.41
N LYS A 14 3.64 -0.06 -5.73
CA LYS A 14 4.40 -0.92 -6.65
C LYS A 14 5.89 -0.88 -6.33
N ALA A 15 6.47 0.30 -6.18
CA ALA A 15 7.88 0.45 -5.79
C ALA A 15 8.18 -0.22 -4.44
N LYS A 16 7.26 -0.08 -3.47
CA LYS A 16 7.40 -0.75 -2.17
C LYS A 16 7.30 -2.27 -2.28
N TYR A 17 6.37 -2.78 -3.09
CA TYR A 17 6.25 -4.21 -3.37
C TYR A 17 7.54 -4.74 -4.01
N GLN A 18 8.04 -4.06 -5.03
CA GLN A 18 9.22 -4.46 -5.79
C GLN A 18 10.50 -4.45 -4.92
N SER A 19 10.69 -3.41 -4.12
CA SER A 19 11.78 -3.35 -3.13
C SER A 19 11.75 -4.52 -2.14
N LEU A 20 10.56 -4.98 -1.72
CA LEU A 20 10.43 -6.13 -0.82
C LEU A 20 10.80 -7.43 -1.54
N ILE A 21 10.39 -7.61 -2.80
CA ILE A 21 10.78 -8.78 -3.60
C ILE A 21 12.28 -8.79 -3.86
N GLU A 22 12.87 -7.65 -4.24
CA GLU A 22 14.32 -7.50 -4.47
C GLU A 22 15.13 -7.76 -3.19
N SER A 23 14.58 -7.44 -2.02
CA SER A 23 15.18 -7.81 -0.73
C SER A 23 15.07 -9.31 -0.38
N GLY A 24 14.57 -10.15 -1.30
CA GLY A 24 14.44 -11.59 -1.13
C GLY A 24 13.23 -12.03 -0.29
N LYS A 25 12.28 -11.14 -0.01
CA LYS A 25 11.10 -11.49 0.79
C LYS A 25 10.09 -12.27 -0.04
N PRO A 26 9.39 -13.27 0.55
CA PRO A 26 8.32 -13.97 -0.14
C PRO A 26 7.21 -13.02 -0.59
N ALA A 27 6.63 -13.27 -1.77
CA ALA A 27 5.57 -12.44 -2.34
C ALA A 27 4.36 -12.28 -1.39
N LYS A 28 4.05 -13.32 -0.60
CA LYS A 28 3.01 -13.27 0.45
C LYS A 28 3.29 -12.16 1.47
N VAL A 29 4.55 -12.04 1.93
CA VAL A 29 4.95 -11.02 2.91
C VAL A 29 4.87 -9.63 2.28
N ALA A 30 5.24 -9.49 1.01
CA ALA A 30 5.11 -8.22 0.29
C ALA A 30 3.64 -7.78 0.20
N VAL A 31 2.72 -8.69 -0.14
CA VAL A 31 1.27 -8.41 -0.18
C VAL A 31 0.72 -8.03 1.20
N VAL A 32 1.09 -8.77 2.26
CA VAL A 32 0.65 -8.46 3.63
C VAL A 32 1.15 -7.08 4.09
N THR A 33 2.37 -6.70 3.69
CA THR A 33 2.92 -5.37 3.97
C THR A 33 2.08 -4.27 3.32
N LEU A 34 1.67 -4.45 2.06
CA LEU A 34 0.78 -3.52 1.37
C LEU A 34 -0.60 -3.47 2.05
N MET A 35 -1.18 -4.62 2.43
CA MET A 35 -2.46 -4.65 3.15
C MET A 35 -2.39 -3.85 4.45
N ARG A 36 -1.34 -4.05 5.26
CA ARG A 36 -1.17 -3.31 6.51
C ARG A 36 -1.08 -1.82 6.27
N LYS A 37 -0.36 -1.38 5.25
CA LYS A 37 -0.23 0.04 4.89
C LYS A 37 -1.57 0.65 4.49
N LEU A 38 -2.40 -0.06 3.72
CA LEU A 38 -3.74 0.38 3.34
C LEU A 38 -4.66 0.53 4.56
N ILE A 39 -4.66 -0.45 5.48
CA ILE A 39 -5.47 -0.40 6.70
C ILE A 39 -5.06 0.76 7.61
N VAL A 40 -3.74 0.97 7.79
CA VAL A 40 -3.25 2.12 8.58
C VAL A 40 -3.69 3.45 7.97
N MET A 41 -3.62 3.58 6.65
CA MET A 41 -4.07 4.78 5.96
C MET A 41 -5.57 5.01 6.13
N ALA A 42 -6.39 3.98 5.93
CA ALA A 42 -7.84 4.07 6.14
C ALA A 42 -8.18 4.48 7.57
N ASN A 43 -7.57 3.83 8.56
CA ASN A 43 -7.78 4.17 9.97
C ASN A 43 -7.35 5.60 10.30
N ALA A 44 -6.27 6.10 9.71
CA ALA A 44 -5.82 7.46 9.90
C ALA A 44 -6.79 8.49 9.29
N LEU A 45 -7.36 8.19 8.13
CA LEU A 45 -8.36 9.05 7.48
C LEU A 45 -9.66 9.13 8.28
N ILE A 46 -10.16 7.97 8.72
CA ILE A 46 -11.38 7.89 9.55
C ILE A 46 -11.17 8.64 10.88
N LYS A 47 -10.02 8.44 11.53
CA LYS A 47 -9.70 9.14 12.78
C LYS A 47 -9.62 10.66 12.62
N ALA A 48 -9.20 11.13 11.46
CA ALA A 48 -9.07 12.55 11.14
C ALA A 48 -10.32 13.15 10.47
N ASP A 49 -11.41 12.38 10.35
CA ASP A 49 -12.65 12.74 9.66
C ASP A 49 -12.43 13.45 8.32
N ARG A 50 -11.49 12.93 7.53
CA ARG A 50 -11.10 13.55 6.26
C ARG A 50 -11.06 12.54 5.13
N LEU A 51 -11.38 13.03 3.94
CA LEU A 51 -11.20 12.27 2.72
C LEU A 51 -9.72 12.13 2.35
N TRP A 52 -9.42 11.05 1.63
CA TRP A 52 -8.12 10.87 1.02
C TRP A 52 -7.89 11.95 -0.03
N VAL A 53 -6.68 12.52 -0.05
CA VAL A 53 -6.25 13.52 -1.03
C VAL A 53 -5.01 12.95 -1.70
N ASP A 54 -4.96 12.99 -3.03
CA ASP A 54 -3.78 12.57 -3.76
C ASP A 54 -2.63 13.54 -3.45
N LYS A 55 -1.48 13.00 -3.05
CA LYS A 55 -0.28 13.81 -2.80
C LYS A 55 0.33 14.38 -4.09
N ARG A 56 -0.17 13.97 -5.26
CA ARG A 56 0.28 14.42 -6.59
C ARG A 56 -0.55 15.58 -7.15
N ALA A 57 -1.59 16.02 -6.44
CA ALA A 57 -2.40 17.18 -6.79
C ALA A 57 -1.90 18.45 -6.07
#